data_AF-W2VX91-F1
#
_entry.id   AF-W2VX91-F1
#
_cell.length_a   1.000
_cell.length_b   1.000
_cell.length_c   1.000
_cell.angle_alpha   90.00
_cell.angle_beta   90.00
_cell.angle_gamma   90.00
#
_symmetry.space_group_name_H-M   'P 1'
#
loop_
_entity.id
_entity.type
_entity.pdbx_description
1 polymer ?
#
loop_
_entity_poly.entity_id
_entity_poly.type
_entity_poly.pdbx_seq_one_letter_code
_entity_poly.pdbx_strand_id
1 'polypeptide(L)'
;MRLTIILSVTVVAICLAACSAIEDFDQTKDVMNDSPKKDAKKLAKALMADQKLAKAAYISWEHHPFTLKQLDDFLKLASRKTNGEKYNQLYNGYMMHLGITGV
;
A
#
# COMPACT_ATOMS: atom_id res chain seq x y z
N MET A 1 -6.00 -34.57 -12.86
CA MET A 1 -6.00 -33.09 -12.88
C MET A 1 -6.09 -32.54 -11.45
N ARG A 2 -4.98 -32.44 -10.70
CA ARG A 2 -4.83 -31.61 -9.47
C ARG A 2 -3.33 -31.37 -9.17
N LEU A 3 -2.54 -30.97 -10.17
CA LEU A 3 -1.08 -30.78 -10.01
C LEU A 3 -0.59 -29.36 -10.38
N THR A 4 -1.50 -28.41 -10.55
CA THR A 4 -1.18 -27.03 -10.96
C THR A 4 -1.46 -25.98 -9.88
N ILE A 5 -2.04 -26.36 -8.74
CA ILE A 5 -2.46 -25.41 -7.69
C ILE A 5 -1.40 -25.26 -6.58
N ILE A 6 -0.44 -26.19 -6.47
CA ILE A 6 0.55 -26.18 -5.36
C ILE A 6 1.79 -25.35 -5.68
N LEU A 7 2.06 -25.06 -6.97
CA LEU A 7 3.22 -24.26 -7.39
C LEU A 7 3.09 -22.76 -7.11
N SER A 8 1.86 -22.25 -6.85
CA SER A 8 1.66 -20.85 -6.47
C SER A 8 2.00 -20.60 -5.00
N VAL A 9 1.68 -21.54 -4.11
CA VAL A 9 1.87 -21.38 -2.66
C VAL A 9 3.36 -21.44 -2.28
N THR A 10 4.15 -22.25 -2.98
CA THR A 10 5.60 -22.36 -2.74
C THR A 10 6.39 -21.16 -3.27
N VAL A 11 5.99 -20.55 -4.39
CA VAL A 11 6.62 -19.31 -4.86
C VAL A 11 6.31 -18.14 -3.91
N VAL A 12 5.08 -18.06 -3.39
CA VAL A 12 4.70 -17.08 -2.36
C VAL A 12 5.53 -17.27 -1.09
N ALA A 13 5.75 -18.51 -0.65
CA ALA A 13 6.57 -18.81 0.53
C ALA A 13 8.08 -18.52 0.35
N ILE A 14 8.62 -18.72 -0.86
CA ILE A 14 10.04 -18.40 -1.15
C ILE A 14 10.25 -16.88 -1.25
N CYS A 15 9.25 -16.13 -1.72
CA CYS A 15 9.25 -14.66 -1.60
C CYS A 15 9.14 -14.19 -0.13
N LEU A 16 8.45 -14.95 0.72
CA LEU A 16 8.26 -14.68 2.16
C LEU A 16 9.58 -14.65 2.95
N ALA A 17 10.55 -15.50 2.61
CA ALA A 17 11.84 -15.56 3.31
C ALA A 17 12.83 -14.45 2.90
N ALA A 18 12.69 -13.86 1.71
CA ALA A 18 13.51 -12.75 1.24
C ALA A 18 12.88 -11.37 1.48
N CYS A 19 11.58 -11.33 1.78
CA CYS A 19 10.83 -10.11 2.04
C CYS A 19 9.86 -10.32 3.22
N SER A 20 10.36 -10.18 4.45
CA SER A 20 9.56 -10.03 5.69
C SER A 20 8.69 -8.75 5.73
N ALA A 21 8.39 -8.17 4.56
CA ALA A 21 7.58 -6.97 4.34
C ALA A 21 6.27 -7.26 3.58
N ILE A 22 6.06 -8.49 3.09
CA ILE A 22 4.91 -8.84 2.24
C ILE A 22 3.69 -9.30 3.07
N GLU A 23 3.86 -9.81 4.30
CA GLU A 23 2.71 -10.15 5.16
C GLU A 23 1.91 -8.90 5.62
N ASP A 24 2.56 -7.74 5.78
CA ASP A 24 1.91 -6.44 6.07
C ASP A 24 1.07 -5.91 4.88
N PHE A 25 1.22 -6.53 3.71
CA PHE A 25 0.61 -6.05 2.48
C PHE A 25 -0.84 -6.46 2.30
N ASP A 26 -1.19 -7.69 2.67
CA ASP A 26 -2.60 -8.11 2.67
C ASP A 26 -3.38 -7.28 3.71
N GLN A 27 -2.73 -6.95 4.82
CA GLN A 27 -3.26 -6.08 5.87
C GLN A 27 -3.48 -4.63 5.40
N THR A 28 -2.78 -4.18 4.36
CA THR A 28 -2.86 -2.80 3.82
C THR A 28 -4.26 -2.48 3.30
N LYS A 29 -5.01 -3.47 2.76
CA LYS A 29 -6.40 -3.28 2.30
C LYS A 29 -7.38 -3.08 3.46
N ASP A 30 -7.22 -3.85 4.53
CA ASP A 30 -8.07 -3.79 5.72
C ASP A 30 -7.72 -2.53 6.55
N VAL A 31 -6.45 -2.08 6.45
CA VAL A 31 -5.98 -0.82 7.02
C VAL A 31 -6.50 0.42 6.32
N MET A 32 -6.73 0.34 5.01
CA MET A 32 -7.28 1.47 4.25
C MET A 32 -8.81 1.55 4.26
N ASN A 33 -9.53 0.42 4.29
CA ASN A 33 -10.99 0.43 4.22
C ASN A 33 -11.66 0.58 5.59
N ASP A 34 -11.14 -0.02 6.68
CA ASP A 34 -11.89 -0.14 7.93
C ASP A 34 -11.09 0.14 9.22
N SER A 35 -9.83 0.57 9.11
CA SER A 35 -8.97 0.55 10.30
C SER A 35 -8.99 1.76 11.23
N PRO A 36 -8.70 1.54 12.52
CA PRO A 36 -8.42 2.58 13.48
C PRO A 36 -7.29 3.51 13.02
N LYS A 37 -7.43 4.80 13.33
CA LYS A 37 -6.44 5.86 13.03
C LYS A 37 -4.97 5.52 13.34
N LYS A 38 -4.71 4.72 14.38
CA LYS A 38 -3.35 4.35 14.79
C LYS A 38 -2.67 3.49 13.73
N ASP A 39 -3.42 2.59 13.09
CA ASP A 39 -2.91 1.64 12.10
C ASP A 39 -2.66 2.35 10.77
N ALA A 40 -3.57 3.25 10.35
CA ALA A 40 -3.36 4.12 9.18
C ALA A 40 -2.08 4.95 9.29
N LYS A 41 -1.83 5.55 10.47
CA LYS A 41 -0.60 6.33 10.72
C LYS A 41 0.66 5.45 10.68
N LYS A 42 0.60 4.23 11.22
CA LYS A 42 1.74 3.30 11.23
C LYS A 42 2.09 2.87 9.79
N LEU A 43 1.08 2.48 9.02
CA LEU A 43 1.23 2.07 7.63
C LEU A 43 1.77 3.21 6.75
N ALA A 44 1.17 4.41 6.82
CA ALA A 44 1.63 5.55 6.01
C ALA A 44 3.09 5.94 6.33
N LYS A 45 3.54 5.76 7.59
CA LYS A 45 4.95 5.94 7.96
C LYS A 45 5.86 4.86 7.37
N ALA A 46 5.44 3.59 7.42
CA ALA A 46 6.21 2.48 6.85
C ALA A 46 6.40 2.67 5.34
N LEU A 47 5.32 3.03 4.63
CA LEU A 47 5.35 3.33 3.20
C LEU A 47 6.26 4.52 2.87
N MET A 48 6.26 5.59 3.67
CA MET A 48 7.21 6.70 3.46
C MET A 48 8.67 6.34 3.75
N ALA A 49 8.92 5.40 4.68
CA ALA A 49 10.27 5.04 5.09
C ALA A 49 10.94 4.04 4.14
N ASP A 50 10.16 3.22 3.42
CA ASP A 50 10.67 2.18 2.52
C ASP A 50 10.10 2.36 1.10
N GLN A 51 10.98 2.75 0.17
CA GLN A 51 10.62 2.96 -1.23
C GLN A 51 10.20 1.66 -1.95
N LYS A 52 10.75 0.50 -1.57
CA LYS A 52 10.36 -0.79 -2.17
C LYS A 52 8.95 -1.15 -1.71
N LEU A 53 8.64 -0.92 -0.44
CA LEU A 53 7.31 -1.12 0.11
C LEU A 53 6.28 -0.17 -0.52
N ALA A 54 6.63 1.11 -0.69
CA ALA A 54 5.77 2.08 -1.39
C ALA A 54 5.46 1.63 -2.82
N LYS A 55 6.47 1.20 -3.57
CA LYS A 55 6.29 0.73 -4.94
C LYS A 55 5.41 -0.52 -5.02
N ALA A 56 5.58 -1.46 -4.09
CA ALA A 56 4.69 -2.62 -3.99
C ALA A 56 3.24 -2.17 -3.75
N ALA A 57 3.01 -1.22 -2.85
CA ALA A 57 1.69 -0.68 -2.56
C ALA A 57 1.03 -0.05 -3.77
N TYR A 58 1.78 0.74 -4.54
CA TYR A 58 1.29 1.34 -5.78
C TYR A 58 0.79 0.29 -6.78
N ILE A 59 1.57 -0.78 -6.98
CA ILE A 59 1.21 -1.88 -7.89
C ILE A 59 -0.11 -2.54 -7.45
N SER A 60 -0.30 -2.81 -6.16
CA SER A 60 -1.55 -3.42 -5.68
C SER A 60 -2.75 -2.49 -5.74
N TRP A 61 -2.58 -1.22 -5.41
CA TRP A 61 -3.64 -0.22 -5.54
C TRP A 61 -4.07 0.00 -6.99
N GLU A 62 -3.19 -0.28 -7.95
CA GLU A 62 -3.56 -0.32 -9.37
C GLU A 62 -4.34 -1.59 -9.72
N HIS A 63 -3.93 -2.75 -9.22
CA HIS A 63 -4.60 -4.04 -9.46
C HIS A 63 -5.97 -4.18 -8.78
N HIS A 64 -6.18 -3.49 -7.67
CA HIS A 64 -7.47 -3.40 -6.96
C HIS A 64 -7.93 -1.95 -7.06
N PRO A 65 -9.02 -1.59 -7.77
CA PRO A 65 -9.33 -0.21 -8.19
C PRO A 65 -9.52 0.75 -7.01
N PHE A 66 -8.39 1.18 -6.45
CA PHE A 66 -8.29 2.04 -5.29
C PHE A 66 -8.10 3.46 -5.81
N THR A 67 -9.07 4.30 -5.54
CA THR A 67 -9.12 5.64 -6.15
C THR A 67 -8.17 6.60 -5.44
N LEU A 68 -7.71 7.63 -6.16
CA LEU A 68 -6.94 8.74 -5.57
C LEU A 68 -7.68 9.40 -4.40
N LYS A 69 -9.03 9.40 -4.43
CA LYS A 69 -9.85 9.90 -3.32
C LYS A 69 -9.71 9.03 -2.08
N GLN A 70 -9.75 7.71 -2.21
CA GLN A 70 -9.56 6.80 -1.08
C GLN A 70 -8.14 6.90 -0.51
N LEU A 71 -7.13 7.11 -1.36
CA LEU A 71 -5.77 7.38 -0.90
C LEU A 71 -5.71 8.69 -0.10
N ASP A 72 -6.28 9.78 -0.62
CA ASP A 72 -6.33 11.07 0.07
C ASP A 72 -7.04 10.97 1.44
N ASP A 73 -8.21 10.31 1.48
CA ASP A 73 -8.96 10.07 2.71
C ASP A 73 -8.14 9.25 3.74
N PHE A 74 -7.42 8.22 3.28
CA PHE A 74 -6.50 7.44 4.11
C PHE A 74 -5.34 8.27 4.67
N LEU A 75 -4.71 9.10 3.85
CA LEU A 75 -3.59 9.95 4.29
C LEU A 75 -4.05 11.05 5.25
N LYS A 76 -5.25 11.61 5.04
CA LYS A 76 -5.91 12.51 5.99
C LYS A 76 -6.21 11.82 7.31
N LEU A 77 -6.65 10.57 7.30
CA LEU A 77 -6.84 9.77 8.51
C LEU A 77 -5.49 9.58 9.25
N ALA A 78 -4.44 9.21 8.53
CA ALA A 78 -3.09 9.02 9.05
C ALA A 78 -2.46 10.31 9.63
N SER A 79 -2.75 11.48 9.03
CA SER A 79 -2.26 12.79 9.47
C SER A 79 -3.36 13.84 9.61
N ARG A 80 -4.35 13.58 10.47
CA ARG A 80 -5.46 14.54 10.71
C ARG A 80 -4.99 15.94 11.11
N LYS A 81 -3.87 16.05 11.84
CA LYS A 81 -3.33 17.35 12.29
C LYS A 81 -2.80 18.23 11.15
N THR A 82 -2.34 17.61 10.06
CA THR A 82 -1.80 18.32 8.89
C THR A 82 -2.66 18.06 7.66
N ASN A 83 -3.90 17.61 7.84
CA ASN A 83 -4.80 17.24 6.74
C ASN A 83 -4.15 16.38 5.63
N GLY A 84 -3.33 15.38 6.02
CA GLY A 84 -2.64 14.51 5.06
C GLY A 84 -1.32 15.03 4.49
N GLU A 85 -1.00 16.33 4.62
CA GLU A 85 0.17 16.98 4.00
C GLU A 85 1.50 16.27 4.28
N LYS A 86 1.64 15.70 5.48
CA LYS A 86 2.82 14.94 5.89
C LYS A 86 3.16 13.79 4.93
N TYR A 87 2.16 13.27 4.23
CA TYR A 87 2.28 12.13 3.32
C TYR A 87 2.07 12.51 1.85
N ASN A 88 2.13 13.80 1.49
CA ASN A 88 2.02 14.26 0.09
C ASN A 88 3.04 13.59 -0.83
N GLN A 89 4.23 13.27 -0.33
CA GLN A 89 5.23 12.53 -1.09
C GLN A 89 4.71 11.14 -1.52
N LEU A 90 3.99 10.45 -0.65
CA LEU A 90 3.42 9.13 -0.94
C LEU A 90 2.26 9.24 -1.94
N TYR A 91 1.41 10.27 -1.79
CA TYR A 91 0.33 10.60 -2.72
C TYR A 91 0.86 10.92 -4.13
N ASN A 92 1.80 11.86 -4.22
CA ASN A 92 2.43 12.28 -5.46
C ASN A 92 3.18 11.13 -6.14
N GLY A 93 3.84 10.28 -5.35
CA GLY A 93 4.50 9.08 -5.87
C GLY A 93 3.53 8.10 -6.51
N TYR A 94 2.32 7.94 -5.94
CA TYR A 94 1.28 7.11 -6.55
C TYR A 94 0.71 7.75 -7.82
N MET A 95 0.48 9.06 -7.83
CA MET A 95 0.07 9.78 -9.04
C MET A 95 1.10 9.62 -10.18
N MET A 96 2.40 9.71 -9.85
CA MET A 96 3.47 9.45 -10.82
C MET A 96 3.47 8.00 -11.32
N HIS A 97 3.22 7.03 -10.43
CA HIS A 97 3.09 5.61 -10.81
C HIS A 97 1.94 5.39 -11.81
N LEU A 98 0.81 6.08 -11.62
CA LEU A 98 -0.33 6.05 -12.54
C LEU A 98 -0.11 6.86 -13.83
N GLY A 99 1.01 7.56 -13.97
CA GLY A 99 1.26 8.47 -15.11
C GLY A 99 0.40 9.74 -15.09
N ILE A 100 -0.19 10.08 -13.94
CA ILE A 100 -1.03 11.26 -13.73
C ILE A 100 -0.12 12.38 -13.19
N THR A 101 0.72 12.96 -14.04
CA THR A 101 1.58 14.09 -13.66
C THR A 101 1.10 15.37 -14.34
N GLY A 102 0.57 16.32 -13.56
CA GLY A 102 0.25 17.68 -14.02
C GLY A 102 -1.23 18.08 -13.97
N VAL A 103 -1.82 18.14 -12.78
CA VAL A 103 -3.04 18.94 -12.51
C VAL A 103 -2.71 19.99 -11.47
#